data_AF-A0A937VRZ4-F1
#
_entry.id   AF-A0A937VRZ4-F1
#
_cell.length_a   1.000
_cell.length_b   1.000
_cell.length_c   1.000
_cell.angle_alpha   90.00
_cell.angle_beta   90.00
_cell.angle_gamma   90.00
#
_symmetry.space_group_name_H-M   'P 1'
#
loop_
_entity.id
_entity.type
_entity.pdbx_description
1 polymer ?
#
loop_
_entity_poly.entity_id
_entity_poly.type
_entity_poly.pdbx_seq_one_letter_code
_entity_poly.pdbx_strand_id
1 'polypeptide(L)'
;MGEFLNWLKFVGLTQIPYGCLRLFDAGGKHIALLGLNSALLSGRHREIREGKEVVNDDRYLILGEPQIHNLLLNEKFSNADLRIAVMHHPFDWLIEFDRELVRNSLMKACHFILHGHEHRPQVSIETGTGGDCIIIPAGASYNRREPEISRCANAYNYVHLNFATKKVKVYLQRYEDRQGWIKDTGTTGDGTPGFHEFTLPPKTKEPSLIVPTTAVEAPQAHDESLIVSTLKEWKTVHTEMQSLLDNLTTVVIWLNRCQIEPLKLEEHLYQAEQAWGTFGNCASKLRVIDSTFKSFQHIQKEPVVETVLGHTSKTARIGKQFAKDKPTLADARKLNRAIGAIKQDVEAALKVADKQVVALVDTLSRKSEWSKEGDNTWKSMTLLEDTTASLRRAIH
;
A
#
# COMPACT_ATOMS: atom_id res chain seq x y z
N MET A 1 1.91 17.52 -16.56
CA MET A 1 1.73 16.07 -16.26
C MET A 1 2.44 15.16 -17.26
N GLY A 2 2.43 15.47 -18.57
CA GLY A 2 3.07 14.64 -19.61
C GLY A 2 4.61 14.53 -19.52
N GLU A 3 5.32 15.61 -19.15
CA GLU A 3 6.79 15.57 -19.06
C GLU A 3 7.31 14.81 -17.83
N PHE A 4 6.57 14.85 -16.72
CA PHE A 4 6.86 14.05 -15.52
C PHE A 4 6.67 12.55 -15.78
N LEU A 5 5.63 12.18 -16.53
CA LEU A 5 5.39 10.80 -16.95
C LEU A 5 6.43 10.29 -17.96
N ASN A 6 6.97 11.17 -18.81
CA ASN A 6 8.06 10.82 -19.74
C ASN A 6 9.41 10.66 -19.01
N TRP A 7 9.69 11.46 -17.98
CA TRP A 7 10.85 11.27 -17.12
C TRP A 7 10.78 9.93 -16.34
N LEU A 8 9.59 9.56 -15.84
CA LEU A 8 9.37 8.28 -15.14
C LEU A 8 9.59 7.04 -16.02
N LYS A 9 9.28 7.12 -17.32
CA LYS A 9 9.56 6.04 -18.28
C LYS A 9 11.06 5.85 -18.54
N PHE A 10 11.85 6.91 -18.44
CA PHE A 10 13.30 6.86 -18.68
C PHE A 10 14.06 6.08 -17.58
N VAL A 11 13.51 5.96 -16.37
CA VAL A 11 14.12 5.25 -15.22
C VAL A 11 13.59 3.82 -14.99
N GLY A 12 12.79 3.27 -15.91
CA GLY A 12 12.35 1.86 -15.86
C GLY A 12 11.50 1.50 -14.63
N LEU A 13 10.80 2.47 -14.03
CA LEU A 13 9.94 2.27 -12.88
C LEU A 13 8.49 2.00 -13.32
N THR A 14 8.11 0.73 -13.44
CA THR A 14 6.72 0.30 -13.72
C THR A 14 5.86 0.12 -12.45
N GLN A 15 6.35 0.57 -11.29
CA GLN A 15 5.61 0.59 -10.04
C GLN A 15 5.92 1.89 -9.30
N ILE A 16 4.90 2.68 -8.95
CA ILE A 16 5.00 3.60 -7.82
C ILE A 16 3.84 3.31 -6.86
N PRO A 17 3.91 2.27 -6.02
CA PRO A 17 3.55 2.46 -4.63
C PRO A 17 4.64 3.33 -3.98
N TYR A 18 4.34 3.93 -2.83
CA TYR A 18 5.23 4.80 -2.08
C TYR A 18 6.57 4.15 -1.60
N GLY A 19 6.89 2.93 -2.06
CA GLY A 19 8.18 2.26 -1.89
C GLY A 19 8.72 1.70 -3.21
N CYS A 20 10.02 1.43 -3.26
CA CYS A 20 10.73 0.90 -4.43
C CYS A 20 11.65 -0.26 -4.06
N LEU A 21 11.73 -1.26 -4.94
CA LEU A 21 12.71 -2.33 -4.85
C LEU A 21 13.77 -2.14 -5.93
N ARG A 22 15.03 -2.17 -5.52
CA ARG A 22 16.20 -2.18 -6.39
C ARG A 22 17.01 -3.43 -6.12
N LEU A 23 17.39 -4.12 -7.19
CA LEU A 23 18.19 -5.33 -7.15
C LEU A 23 19.47 -5.05 -7.93
N PHE A 24 20.61 -5.41 -7.35
CA PHE A 24 21.90 -5.26 -8.00
C PHE A 24 22.91 -6.24 -7.43
N ASP A 25 23.98 -6.47 -8.19
CA ASP A 25 25.07 -7.35 -7.79
C ASP A 25 26.25 -6.53 -7.29
N ALA A 26 26.80 -6.90 -6.13
CA ALA A 26 28.05 -6.36 -5.64
C ALA A 26 28.79 -7.39 -4.79
N GLY A 27 30.12 -7.46 -4.95
CA GLY A 27 30.94 -8.43 -4.21
C GLY A 27 30.57 -9.89 -4.48
N GLY A 28 30.04 -10.19 -5.67
CA GLY A 28 29.57 -11.54 -6.03
C GLY A 28 28.30 -11.99 -5.28
N LYS A 29 27.51 -11.04 -4.80
CA LYS A 29 26.26 -11.28 -4.05
C LYS A 29 25.11 -10.50 -4.65
N HIS A 30 23.91 -11.09 -4.56
CA HIS A 30 22.67 -10.43 -4.94
C HIS A 30 22.17 -9.57 -3.78
N ILE A 31 22.07 -8.26 -4.01
CA ILE A 31 21.66 -7.28 -3.00
C ILE A 31 20.29 -6.74 -3.37
N ALA A 32 19.38 -6.75 -2.38
CA ALA A 32 18.08 -6.12 -2.46
C ALA A 32 18.05 -4.86 -1.58
N LEU A 33 17.67 -3.74 -2.20
CA LEU A 33 17.52 -2.44 -1.57
C LEU A 33 16.07 -1.98 -1.68
N LEU A 34 15.42 -1.84 -0.54
CA LEU A 34 14.04 -1.42 -0.37
C LEU A 34 14.01 0.04 0.07
N GLY A 35 13.66 0.97 -0.82
CA GLY A 35 13.45 2.37 -0.48
C GLY A 35 11.99 2.61 -0.09
N LEU A 36 11.74 3.24 1.05
CA LEU A 36 10.40 3.44 1.61
C LEU A 36 10.14 4.91 1.89
N ASN A 37 8.97 5.41 1.51
CA ASN A 37 8.55 6.76 1.85
C ASN A 37 7.90 6.78 3.23
N SER A 38 8.68 7.17 4.24
CA SER A 38 8.23 7.36 5.62
C SER A 38 7.64 8.75 5.90
N ALA A 39 7.35 9.57 4.88
CA ALA A 39 6.87 10.95 5.02
C ALA A 39 5.37 11.10 4.73
N LEU A 40 4.60 10.00 4.67
CA LEU A 40 3.16 10.12 4.45
C LEU A 40 2.52 10.84 5.65
N LEU A 41 1.61 11.76 5.34
CA LEU A 41 0.96 12.67 6.29
C LEU A 41 1.84 13.72 6.96
N SER A 42 3.11 13.87 6.54
CA SER A 42 3.94 15.00 7.01
C SER A 42 3.28 16.35 6.75
N GLY A 43 3.44 17.31 7.65
CA GLY A 43 2.90 18.66 7.51
C GLY A 43 1.41 18.80 7.83
N ARG A 44 0.74 17.70 8.22
CA ARG A 44 -0.71 17.69 8.48
C ARG A 44 -1.06 17.86 9.95
N HIS A 45 -0.20 17.41 10.87
CA HIS A 45 -0.43 17.62 12.27
C HIS A 45 0.04 19.02 12.67
N ARG A 46 -0.89 19.83 13.16
CA ARG A 46 -0.67 21.22 13.54
C ARG A 46 -1.13 21.45 14.96
N GLU A 47 -0.32 22.17 15.71
CA GLU A 47 -0.60 22.53 17.09
C GLU A 47 -0.22 23.99 17.34
N ILE A 48 -0.81 24.58 18.38
CA ILE A 48 -0.45 25.93 18.80
C ILE A 48 0.65 25.84 19.86
N ARG A 49 1.84 26.35 19.54
CA ARG A 49 2.93 26.56 20.51
C ARG A 49 3.21 28.06 20.60
N GLU A 50 3.21 28.59 21.82
CA GLU A 50 3.47 30.01 22.08
C GLU A 50 2.59 30.97 21.25
N GLY A 51 1.32 30.60 21.04
CA GLY A 51 0.36 31.40 20.25
C GLY A 51 0.56 31.35 18.73
N LYS A 52 1.47 30.52 18.23
CA LYS A 52 1.69 30.30 16.80
C LYS A 52 1.36 28.87 16.41
N GLU A 53 0.76 28.72 15.23
CA GLU A 53 0.58 27.40 14.62
C GLU A 53 1.94 26.86 14.17
N VAL A 54 2.27 25.66 14.62
CA VAL A 54 3.48 24.93 14.24
C VAL A 54 3.10 23.54 13.75
N VAL A 55 3.86 23.03 12.78
CA VAL A 55 3.78 21.64 12.35
C VAL A 55 4.58 20.78 13.31
N ASN A 56 3.96 19.69 13.79
CA ASN A 56 4.63 18.69 14.62
C ASN A 56 4.25 17.29 14.15
N ASP A 57 5.12 16.66 13.37
CA ASP A 57 4.85 15.34 12.81
C ASP A 57 5.28 14.18 13.73
N ASP A 58 5.77 14.47 14.95
CA ASP A 58 6.18 13.45 15.91
C ASP A 58 5.03 12.47 16.20
N ARG A 59 5.26 11.18 15.90
CA ARG A 59 4.28 10.09 16.02
C ARG A 59 3.02 10.23 15.16
N TYR A 60 3.03 11.09 14.14
CA TYR A 60 1.89 11.27 13.22
C TYR A 60 2.19 10.84 11.79
N LEU A 61 3.41 10.42 11.50
CA LEU A 61 3.76 9.94 10.17
C LEU A 61 3.23 8.53 9.93
N ILE A 62 2.97 8.23 8.67
CA ILE A 62 2.62 6.89 8.23
C ILE A 62 3.68 6.43 7.23
N LEU A 63 4.08 5.18 7.35
CA LEU A 63 4.67 4.44 6.26
C LEU A 63 3.53 3.69 5.57
N GLY A 64 2.79 2.85 6.27
CA GLY A 64 1.61 2.16 5.76
C GLY A 64 1.96 0.77 5.26
N GLU A 65 1.60 -0.25 6.06
CA GLU A 65 1.90 -1.66 5.82
C GLU A 65 1.69 -2.17 4.37
N PRO A 66 0.62 -1.80 3.63
CA PRO A 66 0.40 -2.34 2.29
C PRO A 66 1.53 -2.04 1.28
N GLN A 67 2.28 -0.95 1.46
CA GLN A 67 3.38 -0.61 0.56
C GLN A 67 4.63 -1.46 0.81
N ILE A 68 4.82 -1.98 2.03
CA ILE A 68 5.92 -2.88 2.34
C ILE A 68 5.54 -4.32 2.00
N HIS A 69 4.29 -4.72 2.24
CA HIS A 69 3.84 -6.10 2.13
C HIS A 69 4.21 -6.76 0.80
N ASN A 70 3.80 -6.15 -0.32
CA ASN A 70 4.05 -6.68 -1.66
C ASN A 70 5.55 -6.71 -2.02
N LEU A 71 6.33 -5.76 -1.49
CA LEU A 71 7.77 -5.70 -1.74
C LEU A 71 8.52 -6.77 -0.93
N LEU A 72 8.06 -7.06 0.29
CA LEU A 72 8.61 -8.10 1.14
C LEU A 72 8.27 -9.51 0.63
N LEU A 73 7.08 -9.70 0.04
CA LEU A 73 6.68 -10.95 -0.62
C LEU A 73 7.36 -11.19 -1.97
N ASN A 74 8.12 -10.22 -2.49
CA ASN A 74 8.81 -10.39 -3.75
C ASN A 74 9.91 -11.46 -3.64
N GLU A 75 9.82 -12.51 -4.45
CA GLU A 75 10.78 -13.63 -4.40
C GLU A 75 12.23 -13.21 -4.63
N LYS A 76 12.48 -12.18 -5.44
CA LYS A 76 13.84 -11.69 -5.67
C LYS A 76 14.38 -10.96 -4.45
N PHE A 77 13.51 -10.30 -3.69
CA PHE A 77 13.88 -9.71 -2.40
C PHE A 77 14.16 -10.82 -1.36
N SER A 78 13.27 -11.80 -1.23
CA SER A 78 13.42 -12.88 -0.25
C SER A 78 14.61 -13.81 -0.55
N ASN A 79 15.00 -13.96 -1.81
CA ASN A 79 16.16 -14.78 -2.18
C ASN A 79 17.52 -14.05 -2.19
N ALA A 80 17.51 -12.71 -2.05
CA ALA A 80 18.74 -11.92 -2.02
C ALA A 80 19.64 -12.31 -0.83
N ASP A 81 20.96 -12.26 -1.07
CA ASP A 81 21.99 -12.57 -0.07
C ASP A 81 22.10 -11.45 0.98
N LEU A 82 21.77 -10.22 0.59
CA LEU A 82 21.70 -9.08 1.47
C LEU A 82 20.42 -8.29 1.20
N ARG A 83 19.73 -7.89 2.27
CA ARG A 83 18.44 -7.19 2.22
C ARG A 83 18.52 -5.94 3.08
N ILE A 84 18.33 -4.78 2.48
CA ILE A 84 18.50 -3.47 3.11
C ILE A 84 17.20 -2.70 2.92
N ALA A 85 16.64 -2.17 4.00
CA ALA A 85 15.58 -1.16 3.94
C ALA A 85 16.15 0.22 4.19
N VAL A 86 15.62 1.23 3.50
CA VAL A 86 16.00 2.64 3.64
C VAL A 86 14.74 3.48 3.76
N MET A 87 14.67 4.30 4.80
CA MET A 87 13.61 5.27 5.03
C MET A 87 14.19 6.57 5.58
N HIS A 88 13.41 7.65 5.67
CA HIS A 88 13.94 8.91 6.22
C HIS A 88 13.72 9.03 7.72
N HIS A 89 12.55 8.65 8.22
CA HIS A 89 12.18 8.81 9.63
C HIS A 89 12.41 7.51 10.39
N PRO A 90 12.88 7.54 11.65
CA PRO A 90 12.94 6.37 12.51
C PRO A 90 11.52 5.88 12.85
N PHE A 91 11.40 4.64 13.33
CA PHE A 91 10.10 4.07 13.70
C PHE A 91 9.32 4.91 14.70
N ASP A 92 10.01 5.61 15.61
CA ASP A 92 9.37 6.40 16.65
C ASP A 92 8.59 7.62 16.15
N TRP A 93 8.80 8.01 14.89
CA TRP A 93 8.04 9.06 14.23
C TRP A 93 6.73 8.56 13.60
N LEU A 94 6.60 7.24 13.45
CA LEU A 94 5.39 6.63 12.90
C LEU A 94 4.28 6.60 13.95
N ILE A 95 3.04 6.74 13.49
CA ILE A 95 1.85 6.55 14.32
C ILE A 95 1.79 5.12 14.87
N GLU A 96 1.32 4.98 16.10
CA GLU A 96 1.43 3.74 16.88
C GLU A 96 0.92 2.49 16.13
N PHE A 97 -0.26 2.58 15.49
CA PHE A 97 -0.84 1.43 14.79
C PHE A 97 0.00 0.96 13.59
N ASP A 98 0.75 1.85 12.95
CA ASP A 98 1.58 1.56 11.78
C ASP A 98 3.01 1.18 12.20
N ARG A 99 3.52 1.85 13.25
CA ARG A 99 4.87 1.66 13.82
C ARG A 99 5.19 0.20 14.05
N GLU A 100 4.38 -0.49 14.85
CA GLU A 100 4.69 -1.84 15.29
C GLU A 100 4.62 -2.86 14.14
N LEU A 101 3.64 -2.69 13.24
CA LEU A 101 3.48 -3.57 12.08
C LEU A 101 4.66 -3.43 11.12
N VAL A 102 5.04 -2.19 10.81
CA VAL A 102 6.14 -1.88 9.91
C VAL A 102 7.48 -2.31 10.52
N ARG A 103 7.70 -1.98 11.80
CA ARG A 103 8.92 -2.36 12.54
C ARG A 103 9.12 -3.87 12.53
N ASN A 104 8.12 -4.64 12.94
CA ASN A 104 8.21 -6.09 12.99
C ASN A 104 8.41 -6.71 11.60
N SER A 105 7.72 -6.21 10.59
CA SER A 105 7.84 -6.73 9.21
C SER A 105 9.23 -6.48 8.63
N LEU A 106 9.76 -5.25 8.77
CA LEU A 106 11.09 -4.89 8.27
C LEU A 106 12.20 -5.57 9.06
N MET A 107 12.11 -5.62 10.39
CA MET A 107 13.12 -6.29 11.21
C MET A 107 13.21 -7.78 10.91
N LYS A 108 12.06 -8.46 10.69
CA LYS A 108 12.04 -9.87 10.31
C LYS A 108 12.71 -10.08 8.96
N ALA A 109 12.40 -9.23 7.98
CA ALA A 109 12.78 -9.44 6.60
C ALA A 109 14.18 -8.92 6.21
N CYS A 110 14.65 -7.83 6.81
CA CYS A 110 15.86 -7.11 6.41
C CYS A 110 17.07 -7.37 7.32
N HIS A 111 18.27 -7.39 6.75
CA HIS A 111 19.52 -7.45 7.52
C HIS A 111 19.89 -6.08 8.07
N PHE A 112 19.68 -5.03 7.27
CA PHE A 112 19.93 -3.65 7.63
C PHE A 112 18.68 -2.80 7.45
N ILE A 113 18.45 -1.89 8.40
CA ILE A 113 17.49 -0.79 8.26
C ILE A 113 18.27 0.50 8.42
N LEU A 114 18.26 1.32 7.36
CA LEU A 114 18.92 2.62 7.33
C LEU A 114 17.84 3.69 7.47
N HIS A 115 18.06 4.66 8.36
CA HIS A 115 17.19 5.82 8.45
C HIS A 115 17.94 7.13 8.62
N GLY A 116 17.30 8.22 8.21
CA GLY A 116 17.78 9.58 8.45
C GLY A 116 17.12 10.19 9.67
N HIS A 117 16.85 11.49 9.58
CA HIS A 117 16.17 12.35 10.54
C HIS A 117 16.91 12.53 11.89
N GLU A 118 17.42 11.45 12.47
CA GLU A 118 18.22 11.49 13.68
C GLU A 118 19.64 12.00 13.40
N HIS A 119 20.05 13.01 14.15
CA HIS A 119 21.40 13.57 14.05
C HIS A 119 22.43 12.78 14.89
N ARG A 120 21.98 11.82 15.70
CA ARG A 120 22.86 11.00 16.54
C ARG A 120 23.19 9.70 15.80
N PRO A 121 24.46 9.41 15.50
CA PRO A 121 24.86 8.19 14.80
C PRO A 121 24.90 6.96 15.74
N GLN A 122 23.77 6.65 16.38
CA GLN A 122 23.67 5.52 17.31
C GLN A 122 23.31 4.24 16.56
N VAL A 123 24.32 3.50 16.12
CA VAL A 123 24.12 2.20 15.50
C VAL A 123 23.70 1.18 16.56
N SER A 124 22.67 0.38 16.26
CA SER A 124 22.20 -0.67 17.15
C SER A 124 22.08 -2.00 16.43
N ILE A 125 22.27 -3.08 17.18
CA ILE A 125 21.77 -4.40 16.81
C ILE A 125 20.55 -4.68 17.68
N GLU A 126 19.46 -5.01 17.03
CA GLU A 126 18.23 -5.40 17.72
C GLU A 126 18.00 -6.88 17.51
N THR A 127 17.70 -7.58 18.60
CA THR A 127 17.46 -9.02 18.62
C THR A 127 16.22 -9.33 19.44
N GLY A 128 15.36 -10.23 18.96
CA GLY A 128 14.12 -10.58 19.66
C GLY A 128 13.09 -11.29 18.79
N THR A 129 11.84 -11.34 19.27
CA THR A 129 10.74 -12.03 18.58
C THR A 129 10.35 -11.39 17.24
N GLY A 130 10.65 -10.09 17.06
CA GLY A 130 10.51 -9.38 15.78
C GLY A 130 11.60 -9.71 14.75
N GLY A 131 12.62 -10.50 15.12
CA GLY A 131 13.75 -10.86 14.29
C GLY A 131 14.97 -9.96 14.50
N ASP A 132 16.14 -10.46 14.10
CA ASP A 132 17.41 -9.78 14.35
C ASP A 132 17.77 -8.84 13.20
N CYS A 133 18.08 -7.57 13.48
CA CYS A 133 18.38 -6.56 12.47
C CYS A 133 19.43 -5.57 12.97
N ILE A 134 20.25 -5.04 12.06
CA ILE A 134 21.17 -3.94 12.34
C ILE A 134 20.52 -2.63 11.87
N ILE A 135 20.34 -1.68 12.78
CA ILE A 135 19.75 -0.38 12.49
C ILE A 135 20.84 0.68 12.51
N ILE A 136 20.95 1.44 11.42
CA ILE A 136 22.00 2.45 11.23
C ILE A 136 21.34 3.80 10.91
N PRO A 137 21.36 4.75 11.87
CA PRO A 137 21.05 6.14 11.60
C PRO A 137 22.16 6.77 10.75
N ALA A 138 21.79 7.50 9.70
CA ALA A 138 22.76 8.14 8.79
C ALA A 138 23.58 9.24 9.49
N GLY A 139 23.00 9.91 10.49
CA GLY A 139 23.45 11.22 10.95
C GLY A 139 23.06 12.32 9.98
N ALA A 140 23.53 13.54 10.22
CA ALA A 140 23.31 14.68 9.32
C ALA A 140 24.65 15.26 8.88
N SER A 141 24.95 15.24 7.58
CA SER A 141 26.19 15.85 7.07
C SER A 141 26.13 17.38 7.03
N TYR A 142 24.95 17.95 7.21
CA TYR A 142 24.71 19.39 7.31
C TYR A 142 23.46 19.68 8.14
N ASN A 143 23.63 20.34 9.28
CA ASN A 143 22.55 20.92 10.09
C ASN A 143 22.93 22.32 10.56
N ARG A 144 23.95 22.41 11.44
CA ARG A 144 24.54 23.66 11.93
C ARG A 144 26.06 23.48 12.02
N ARG A 145 26.80 24.59 11.95
CA ARG A 145 28.27 24.58 12.05
C ARG A 145 28.74 24.20 13.45
N GLU A 146 28.19 24.88 14.46
CA GLU A 146 28.42 24.60 15.87
C GLU A 146 27.14 24.04 16.49
N PRO A 147 27.10 22.76 16.87
CA PRO A 147 25.92 22.20 17.52
C PRO A 147 25.87 22.64 18.98
N GLU A 148 24.68 23.03 19.48
CA GLU A 148 24.46 23.34 20.90
C GLU A 148 24.82 22.16 21.82
N ILE A 149 24.71 20.93 21.29
CA ILE A 149 25.11 19.69 21.94
C ILE A 149 26.16 19.03 21.06
N SER A 150 27.40 18.88 21.54
CA SER A 150 28.53 18.28 20.79
C SER A 150 28.19 16.93 20.13
N ARG A 151 27.30 16.14 20.74
CA ARG A 151 26.80 14.85 20.21
C ARG A 151 25.89 14.97 18.98
N CYS A 152 25.53 16.18 18.58
CA CYS A 152 24.73 16.50 17.39
C CYS A 152 25.58 17.18 16.30
N ALA A 153 26.91 17.04 16.35
CA ALA A 153 27.80 17.47 15.29
C ALA A 153 27.43 16.81 13.96
N ASN A 154 27.77 17.49 12.86
CA ASN A 154 27.53 16.90 11.54
C ASN A 154 28.27 15.56 11.46
N ALA A 155 27.60 14.54 10.94
CA ALA A 155 28.08 13.17 10.95
C ALA A 155 27.70 12.44 9.66
N TYR A 156 28.47 11.41 9.36
CA TYR A 156 28.10 10.38 8.40
C TYR A 156 28.71 9.05 8.84
N ASN A 157 28.27 7.97 8.23
CA ASN A 157 28.89 6.67 8.40
C ASN A 157 29.10 5.99 7.06
N TYR A 158 29.98 4.99 7.06
CA TYR A 158 30.09 4.03 5.97
C TYR A 158 30.32 2.64 6.55
N VAL A 159 29.82 1.63 5.85
CA VAL A 159 29.71 0.27 6.36
C VAL A 159 30.51 -0.67 5.47
N HIS A 160 31.32 -1.52 6.09
CA HIS A 160 32.03 -2.60 5.42
C HIS A 160 31.46 -3.94 5.89
N LEU A 161 30.85 -4.68 4.99
CA LEU A 161 30.41 -6.06 5.21
C LEU A 161 31.36 -7.03 4.49
N ASN A 162 31.93 -7.96 5.25
CA ASN A 162 32.62 -9.12 4.69
C ASN A 162 31.65 -10.31 4.63
N PHE A 163 31.27 -10.74 3.43
CA PHE A 163 30.31 -11.84 3.24
C PHE A 163 30.84 -13.22 3.68
N ALA A 164 32.16 -13.45 3.63
CA ALA A 164 32.74 -14.73 4.01
C ALA A 164 32.75 -14.91 5.54
N THR A 165 33.14 -13.87 6.27
CA THR A 165 33.21 -13.90 7.74
C THR A 165 31.92 -13.42 8.41
N LYS A 166 30.99 -12.84 7.64
CA LYS A 166 29.77 -12.16 8.11
C LYS A 166 30.06 -10.99 9.07
N LYS A 167 31.31 -10.49 9.12
CA LYS A 167 31.66 -9.34 9.96
C LYS A 167 31.22 -8.05 9.30
N VAL A 168 30.55 -7.21 10.07
CA VAL A 168 30.09 -5.87 9.69
C VAL A 168 30.86 -4.86 10.52
N LYS A 169 31.53 -3.91 9.87
CA LYS A 169 32.15 -2.76 10.52
C LYS A 169 31.46 -1.48 10.08
N VAL A 170 30.92 -0.73 11.03
CA VAL A 170 30.32 0.58 10.78
C VAL A 170 31.30 1.64 11.26
N TYR A 171 31.83 2.43 10.34
CA TYR A 171 32.76 3.51 10.64
C TYR A 171 31.97 4.80 10.86
N LEU A 172 32.15 5.44 12.01
CA LEU A 172 31.44 6.66 12.38
C LEU A 172 32.39 7.86 12.21
N GLN A 173 31.93 8.86 11.48
CA GLN A 173 32.66 10.08 11.20
C GLN A 173 31.84 11.27 11.72
N ARG A 174 32.52 12.21 12.38
CA ARG A 174 31.95 13.47 12.81
C ARG A 174 32.79 14.63 12.27
N TYR A 175 32.14 15.73 12.01
CA TYR A 175 32.80 16.97 11.63
C TYR A 175 33.32 17.67 12.89
N GLU A 176 34.53 18.20 12.79
CA GLU A 176 35.15 19.08 13.76
C GLU A 176 35.67 20.33 13.01
N ASP A 177 35.43 21.52 13.56
CA ASP A 177 35.73 22.77 12.84
C ASP A 177 37.20 22.94 12.42
N ARG A 178 38.15 22.39 13.18
CA ARG A 178 39.58 22.57 12.90
C ARG A 178 40.16 21.48 12.02
N GLN A 179 39.76 20.23 12.23
CA GLN A 179 40.32 19.06 11.55
C GLN A 179 39.44 18.56 10.39
N GLY A 180 38.22 19.07 10.25
CA GLY A 180 37.24 18.57 9.28
C GLY A 180 36.63 17.24 9.73
N TRP A 181 36.46 16.30 8.80
CA TRP A 181 35.90 14.99 9.11
C TRP A 181 36.90 14.11 9.85
N ILE A 182 36.55 13.73 11.08
CA ILE A 182 37.36 12.87 11.94
C ILE A 182 36.55 11.70 12.48
N LYS A 183 37.26 10.66 12.93
CA LYS A 183 36.65 9.49 13.58
C LYS A 183 35.82 9.93 14.79
N ASP A 184 34.59 9.42 14.88
CA ASP A 184 33.74 9.67 16.04
C ASP A 184 34.09 8.73 17.20
N THR A 185 35.21 9.02 17.86
CA THR A 185 35.64 8.31 19.07
C THR A 185 34.74 8.61 20.28
N GLY A 186 33.98 9.72 20.25
CA GLY A 186 33.08 10.09 21.33
C GLY A 186 31.88 9.16 21.44
N THR A 187 31.38 8.68 20.30
CA THR A 187 30.29 7.70 20.25
C THR A 187 30.79 6.27 20.47
N THR A 188 31.94 5.89 19.91
CA THR A 188 32.44 4.50 19.98
C THR A 188 33.29 4.18 21.20
N GLY A 189 33.82 5.20 21.87
CA GLY A 189 34.82 5.05 22.93
C GLY A 189 36.19 4.59 22.41
N ASP A 190 37.13 4.43 23.35
CA ASP A 190 38.55 4.16 23.08
C ASP A 190 38.84 2.71 22.65
N GLY A 191 37.91 1.77 22.92
CA GLY A 191 38.08 0.35 22.59
C GLY A 191 37.95 0.04 21.09
N THR A 192 37.14 0.83 20.37
CA THR A 192 36.92 0.70 18.92
C THR A 192 36.90 2.09 18.26
N PRO A 193 38.02 2.83 18.27
CA PRO A 193 38.01 4.26 17.98
C PRO A 193 37.55 4.55 16.54
N GLY A 194 36.34 5.12 16.42
CA GLY A 194 35.71 5.50 15.16
C GLY A 194 35.01 4.38 14.41
N PHE A 195 34.81 3.20 15.01
CA PHE A 195 33.98 2.15 14.41
C PHE A 195 33.27 1.29 15.45
N HIS A 196 32.23 0.58 15.02
CA HIS A 196 31.61 -0.51 15.78
C HIS A 196 31.55 -1.77 14.91
N GLU A 197 31.76 -2.95 15.51
CA GLU A 197 31.74 -4.24 14.79
C GLU A 197 30.56 -5.09 15.25
N PHE A 198 29.84 -5.68 14.29
CA PHE A 198 28.76 -6.62 14.50
C PHE A 198 29.00 -7.89 13.69
N THR A 199 28.28 -8.95 14.05
CA THR A 199 28.08 -10.09 13.17
C THR A 199 26.76 -9.91 12.44
N LEU A 200 26.76 -10.09 11.11
CA LEU A 200 25.55 -9.99 10.29
C LEU A 200 24.53 -11.03 10.78
N PRO A 201 23.32 -10.61 11.19
CA PRO A 201 22.30 -11.54 11.66
C PRO A 201 21.90 -12.48 10.53
N PRO A 202 21.71 -13.78 10.81
CA PRO A 202 21.24 -14.71 9.80
C PRO A 202 19.81 -14.36 9.40
N LYS A 203 19.54 -14.36 8.10
CA LYS A 203 18.18 -14.39 7.59
C LYS A 203 17.92 -15.72 6.92
N THR A 204 16.80 -16.34 7.28
CA THR A 204 16.28 -17.43 6.47
C THR A 204 15.99 -16.87 5.08
N LYS A 205 16.64 -17.45 4.08
CA LYS A 205 15.99 -17.51 2.77
C LYS A 205 14.74 -18.33 3.01
N GLU A 206 13.57 -17.79 2.73
CA GLU A 206 12.39 -18.64 2.78
C GLU A 206 12.65 -19.79 1.81
N PRO A 207 12.55 -21.05 2.25
CA PRO A 207 12.59 -22.14 1.30
C PRO A 207 11.48 -21.83 0.29
N SER A 208 11.82 -21.84 -1.00
CA SER A 208 10.81 -21.97 -2.06
C SER A 208 9.84 -23.03 -1.56
N LEU A 209 8.57 -22.67 -1.35
CA LEU A 209 7.57 -23.58 -0.80
C LEU A 209 7.56 -24.85 -1.67
N ILE A 210 8.25 -25.90 -1.23
CA ILE A 210 8.10 -27.23 -1.81
C ILE A 210 6.74 -27.70 -1.32
N VAL A 211 5.73 -27.44 -2.13
CA VAL A 211 4.38 -27.96 -1.90
C VAL A 211 4.44 -29.47 -2.10
N PRO A 212 3.88 -30.30 -1.18
CA PRO A 212 3.88 -31.74 -1.33
C PRO A 212 3.16 -32.14 -2.62
N THR A 213 3.86 -32.93 -3.43
CA THR A 213 3.36 -33.52 -4.67
C THR A 213 2.22 -34.50 -4.38
N THR A 214 0.99 -34.01 -4.33
CA THR A 214 -0.17 -34.83 -4.67
C THR A 214 -0.53 -34.55 -6.11
N ALA A 215 -0.28 -35.54 -6.97
CA ALA A 215 -0.63 -35.51 -8.38
C ALA A 215 -2.16 -35.32 -8.50
N VAL A 216 -2.57 -34.11 -8.87
CA VAL A 216 -3.90 -33.82 -9.40
C VAL A 216 -3.69 -33.56 -10.88
N GLU A 217 -4.39 -34.34 -11.72
CA GLU A 217 -4.28 -34.27 -13.18
C GLU A 217 -4.48 -32.84 -13.71
N ALA A 218 -3.68 -32.47 -14.72
CA ALA A 218 -3.67 -31.15 -15.31
C ALA A 218 -5.03 -30.80 -15.95
N PRO A 219 -5.52 -29.55 -15.81
CA PRO A 219 -6.77 -29.14 -16.43
C PRO A 219 -6.62 -29.06 -17.97
N GLN A 220 -7.66 -29.49 -18.68
CA GLN A 220 -7.69 -29.43 -20.14
C GLN A 220 -7.91 -27.99 -20.65
N ALA A 221 -7.53 -27.71 -21.91
CA ALA A 221 -7.59 -26.40 -22.57
C ALA A 221 -8.95 -25.67 -22.51
N HIS A 222 -10.02 -26.36 -22.13
CA HIS A 222 -11.35 -25.79 -21.88
C HIS A 222 -11.40 -24.89 -20.63
N ASP A 223 -10.50 -25.09 -19.64
CA ASP A 223 -10.47 -24.34 -18.39
C ASP A 223 -9.83 -22.94 -18.52
N GLU A 224 -8.83 -22.75 -19.38
CA GLU A 224 -8.17 -21.44 -19.53
C GLU A 224 -9.08 -20.39 -20.18
N SER A 225 -9.83 -20.78 -21.22
CA SER A 225 -10.77 -19.88 -21.90
C SER A 225 -11.90 -19.41 -20.96
N LEU A 226 -12.38 -20.33 -20.12
CA LEU A 226 -13.43 -20.06 -19.12
C LEU A 226 -12.95 -19.12 -18.01
N ILE A 227 -11.68 -19.23 -17.65
CA ILE A 227 -11.04 -18.37 -16.65
C ILE A 227 -10.85 -16.96 -17.19
N VAL A 228 -10.36 -16.82 -18.42
CA VAL A 228 -10.20 -15.51 -19.06
C VAL A 228 -11.55 -14.83 -19.25
N SER A 229 -12.62 -15.56 -19.59
CA SER A 229 -13.97 -14.98 -19.65
C SER A 229 -14.44 -14.52 -18.27
N THR A 230 -14.24 -15.34 -17.23
CA THR A 230 -14.59 -15.00 -15.83
C THR A 230 -13.89 -13.72 -15.37
N LEU A 231 -12.59 -13.56 -15.67
CA LEU A 231 -11.83 -12.35 -15.32
C LEU A 231 -12.29 -11.10 -16.09
N LYS A 232 -12.72 -11.24 -17.34
CA LYS A 232 -13.27 -10.12 -18.14
C LYS A 232 -14.64 -9.67 -17.64
N GLU A 233 -15.52 -10.63 -17.34
CA GLU A 233 -16.82 -10.37 -16.73
C GLU A 233 -16.62 -9.67 -15.37
N TRP A 234 -15.61 -10.09 -14.62
CA TRP A 234 -15.26 -9.48 -13.34
C TRP A 234 -14.81 -8.03 -13.43
N LYS A 235 -13.87 -7.73 -14.33
CA LYS A 235 -13.40 -6.36 -14.57
C LYS A 235 -14.58 -5.42 -14.88
N THR A 236 -15.57 -5.93 -15.61
CA THR A 236 -16.79 -5.19 -15.94
C THR A 236 -17.63 -4.91 -14.68
N VAL A 237 -17.91 -5.93 -13.87
CA VAL A 237 -18.64 -5.77 -12.59
C VAL A 237 -17.95 -4.78 -11.67
N HIS A 238 -16.65 -4.94 -11.45
CA HIS A 238 -15.87 -4.07 -10.57
C HIS A 238 -15.91 -2.62 -11.04
N THR A 239 -15.73 -2.37 -12.34
CA THR A 239 -15.75 -1.00 -12.90
C THR A 239 -17.11 -0.34 -12.69
N GLU A 240 -18.20 -1.10 -12.90
CA GLU A 240 -19.55 -0.58 -12.71
C GLU A 240 -19.91 -0.36 -11.23
N MET A 241 -19.44 -1.23 -10.32
CA MET A 241 -19.64 -1.08 -8.88
C MET A 241 -18.86 0.11 -8.32
N GLN A 242 -17.64 0.35 -8.77
CA GLN A 242 -16.86 1.52 -8.37
C GLN A 242 -17.52 2.81 -8.86
N SER A 243 -17.95 2.84 -10.12
CA SER A 243 -18.67 3.98 -10.68
C SER A 243 -20.01 4.23 -9.98
N LEU A 244 -20.67 3.17 -9.50
CA LEU A 244 -21.85 3.28 -8.65
C LEU A 244 -21.51 3.93 -7.28
N LEU A 245 -20.42 3.53 -6.63
CA LEU A 245 -19.98 4.10 -5.35
C LEU A 245 -19.66 5.60 -5.46
N ASP A 246 -19.02 6.02 -6.55
CA ASP A 246 -18.70 7.43 -6.82
C ASP A 246 -19.99 8.27 -6.98
N ASN A 247 -20.95 7.74 -7.74
CA ASN A 247 -22.25 8.35 -7.93
C ASN A 247 -23.05 8.45 -6.62
N LEU A 248 -23.09 7.39 -5.82
CA LEU A 248 -23.77 7.39 -4.51
C LEU A 248 -23.10 8.36 -3.53
N THR A 249 -21.77 8.45 -3.55
CA THR A 249 -21.01 9.39 -2.71
C THR A 249 -21.33 10.84 -3.06
N THR A 250 -21.44 11.16 -4.35
CA THR A 250 -21.86 12.48 -4.82
C THR A 250 -23.25 12.86 -4.29
N VAL A 251 -24.20 11.91 -4.31
CA VAL A 251 -25.54 12.14 -3.76
C VAL A 251 -25.51 12.35 -2.24
N VAL A 252 -24.72 11.55 -1.49
CA VAL A 252 -24.60 11.69 -0.03
C VAL A 252 -24.05 13.06 0.35
N ILE A 253 -23.02 13.53 -0.36
CA ILE A 253 -22.45 14.87 -0.15
C ILE A 253 -23.52 15.94 -0.35
N TRP A 254 -24.32 15.83 -1.41
CA TRP A 254 -25.42 16.76 -1.67
C TRP A 254 -26.49 16.71 -0.55
N LEU A 255 -26.94 15.52 -0.16
CA LEU A 255 -27.93 15.35 0.92
C LEU A 255 -27.46 15.93 2.26
N ASN A 256 -26.16 15.81 2.55
CA ASN A 256 -25.57 16.39 3.76
C ASN A 256 -25.53 17.93 3.69
N ARG A 257 -25.28 18.52 2.52
CA ARG A 257 -25.36 19.99 2.33
C ARG A 257 -26.78 20.52 2.53
N CYS A 258 -27.80 19.81 2.02
CA CYS A 258 -29.20 20.19 2.23
C CYS A 258 -29.63 20.16 3.70
N GLN A 259 -28.95 19.38 4.56
CA GLN A 259 -29.20 19.38 6.01
C GLN A 259 -28.60 20.59 6.73
N ILE A 260 -27.59 21.25 6.12
CA ILE A 260 -26.86 22.38 6.71
C ILE A 260 -27.51 23.72 6.34
N GLU A 261 -28.13 23.84 5.15
CA GLU A 261 -28.77 25.08 4.67
C GLU A 261 -30.26 24.89 4.30
N PRO A 262 -31.19 24.79 5.27
CA PRO A 262 -32.59 24.47 5.01
C PRO A 262 -33.36 25.54 4.21
N LEU A 263 -32.93 26.80 4.26
CA LEU A 263 -33.63 27.95 3.67
C LEU A 263 -33.42 28.10 2.15
N LYS A 264 -32.53 27.32 1.54
CA LYS A 264 -32.22 27.35 0.09
C LYS A 264 -32.74 26.14 -0.67
N LEU A 265 -33.70 25.41 -0.09
CA LEU A 265 -34.17 24.14 -0.64
C LEU A 265 -34.64 24.25 -2.11
N GLU A 266 -35.28 25.37 -2.50
CA GLU A 266 -35.70 25.63 -3.88
C GLU A 266 -34.52 25.87 -4.84
N GLU A 267 -33.44 26.53 -4.41
CA GLU A 267 -32.18 26.67 -5.16
C GLU A 267 -31.46 25.34 -5.34
N HIS A 268 -31.61 24.44 -4.37
CA HIS A 268 -31.03 23.10 -4.42
C HIS A 268 -31.83 22.11 -5.27
N LEU A 269 -33.06 22.44 -5.71
CA LEU A 269 -33.88 21.55 -6.57
C LEU A 269 -33.19 21.24 -7.90
N TYR A 270 -32.52 22.21 -8.53
CA TYR A 270 -31.75 21.98 -9.75
C TYR A 270 -30.57 21.02 -9.54
N GLN A 271 -29.89 21.14 -8.40
CA GLN A 271 -28.83 20.20 -8.02
C GLN A 271 -29.40 18.83 -7.63
N ALA A 272 -30.63 18.78 -7.10
CA ALA A 272 -31.37 17.55 -6.85
C ALA A 272 -31.70 16.82 -8.17
N GLU A 273 -32.08 17.54 -9.22
CA GLU A 273 -32.31 16.98 -10.57
C GLU A 273 -31.02 16.42 -11.18
N GLN A 274 -29.88 17.09 -10.98
CA GLN A 274 -28.57 16.57 -11.41
C GLN A 274 -28.14 15.33 -10.60
N ALA A 275 -28.32 15.36 -9.27
CA ALA A 275 -28.14 14.20 -8.41
C ALA A 275 -29.10 13.06 -8.80
N TRP A 276 -30.29 13.38 -9.31
CA TRP A 276 -31.28 12.44 -9.81
C TRP A 276 -30.91 11.80 -11.14
N GLY A 277 -30.35 12.58 -12.07
CA GLY A 277 -29.71 12.04 -13.28
C GLY A 277 -28.63 11.02 -12.92
N THR A 278 -27.82 11.35 -11.91
CA THR A 278 -26.82 10.44 -11.34
C THR A 278 -27.44 9.18 -10.71
N PHE A 279 -28.61 9.28 -10.06
CA PHE A 279 -29.37 8.11 -9.58
C PHE A 279 -29.93 7.22 -10.70
N GLY A 280 -30.44 7.82 -11.79
CA GLY A 280 -30.87 7.09 -12.98
C GLY A 280 -29.73 6.29 -13.58
N ASN A 281 -28.51 6.86 -13.54
CA ASN A 281 -27.28 6.17 -13.91
C ASN A 281 -26.96 5.03 -12.93
N CYS A 282 -27.09 5.23 -11.61
CA CYS A 282 -26.93 4.16 -10.62
C CYS A 282 -27.82 2.95 -10.90
N ALA A 283 -29.11 3.16 -11.20
CA ALA A 283 -30.05 2.08 -11.51
C ALA A 283 -29.70 1.34 -12.81
N SER A 284 -29.13 2.04 -13.80
CA SER A 284 -28.68 1.42 -15.04
C SER A 284 -27.39 0.61 -14.83
N LYS A 285 -26.45 1.12 -14.02
CA LYS A 285 -25.25 0.40 -13.61
C LYS A 285 -25.57 -0.85 -12.80
N LEU A 286 -26.54 -0.78 -11.90
CA LEU A 286 -27.02 -1.92 -11.13
C LEU A 286 -27.64 -3.00 -12.01
N ARG A 287 -28.29 -2.64 -13.12
CA ARG A 287 -28.78 -3.61 -14.12
C ARG A 287 -27.63 -4.29 -14.88
N VAL A 288 -26.56 -3.55 -15.19
CA VAL A 288 -25.36 -4.13 -15.81
C VAL A 288 -24.66 -5.08 -14.83
N ILE A 289 -24.52 -4.67 -13.56
CA ILE A 289 -23.97 -5.48 -12.48
C ILE A 289 -24.80 -6.77 -12.31
N ASP A 290 -26.13 -6.66 -12.19
CA ASP A 290 -27.04 -7.81 -12.08
C ASP A 290 -26.95 -8.76 -13.28
N SER A 291 -26.97 -8.23 -14.50
CA SER A 291 -26.88 -9.04 -15.72
C SER A 291 -25.54 -9.75 -15.83
N THR A 292 -24.45 -9.11 -15.40
CA THR A 292 -23.11 -9.70 -15.44
C THR A 292 -22.93 -10.70 -14.29
N PHE A 293 -23.52 -10.45 -13.11
CA PHE A 293 -23.54 -11.45 -12.05
C PHE A 293 -24.32 -12.71 -12.44
N LYS A 294 -25.40 -12.54 -13.21
CA LYS A 294 -26.18 -13.67 -13.75
C LYS A 294 -25.44 -14.44 -14.86
N SER A 295 -24.46 -13.84 -15.54
CA SER A 295 -23.65 -14.55 -16.54
C SER A 295 -22.54 -15.39 -15.91
N PHE A 296 -22.14 -15.11 -14.66
CA PHE A 296 -21.17 -15.97 -13.97
C PHE A 296 -21.73 -17.37 -13.76
N GLN A 297 -21.09 -18.35 -14.38
CA GLN A 297 -21.45 -19.76 -14.24
C GLN A 297 -20.91 -20.39 -12.94
N HIS A 298 -19.92 -19.76 -12.28
CA HIS A 298 -19.15 -20.38 -11.18
C HIS A 298 -19.00 -19.55 -9.90
N ILE A 299 -19.35 -18.26 -9.92
CA ILE A 299 -19.48 -17.46 -8.70
C ILE A 299 -20.82 -17.84 -8.09
N GLN A 300 -20.79 -18.50 -6.91
CA GLN A 300 -22.01 -18.86 -6.21
C GLN A 300 -22.88 -17.62 -6.05
N LYS A 301 -24.19 -17.75 -6.27
CA LYS A 301 -25.17 -16.68 -6.05
C LYS A 301 -25.24 -16.36 -4.56
N GLU A 302 -24.28 -15.57 -4.09
CA GLU A 302 -24.13 -15.19 -2.69
C GLU A 302 -25.33 -14.33 -2.24
N PRO A 303 -25.83 -14.50 -1.00
CA PRO A 303 -26.94 -13.72 -0.43
C PRO A 303 -26.72 -12.20 -0.51
N VAL A 304 -25.47 -11.78 -0.59
CA VAL A 304 -25.05 -10.39 -0.72
C VAL A 304 -25.54 -9.76 -2.03
N VAL A 305 -25.58 -10.50 -3.13
CA VAL A 305 -26.08 -10.00 -4.43
C VAL A 305 -27.59 -9.73 -4.36
N GLU A 306 -28.36 -10.64 -3.76
CA GLU A 306 -29.81 -10.45 -3.55
C GLU A 306 -30.10 -9.26 -2.63
N THR A 307 -29.26 -9.05 -1.61
CA THR A 307 -29.36 -7.93 -0.68
C THR A 307 -29.14 -6.58 -1.39
N VAL A 308 -28.10 -6.47 -2.23
CA VAL A 308 -27.83 -5.28 -3.03
C VAL A 308 -29.01 -4.97 -3.97
N LEU A 309 -29.57 -5.97 -4.64
CA LEU A 309 -30.71 -5.81 -5.54
C LEU A 309 -31.98 -5.36 -4.81
N GLY A 310 -32.22 -5.92 -3.62
CA GLY A 310 -33.35 -5.57 -2.75
C GLY A 310 -33.30 -4.12 -2.29
N HIS A 311 -32.14 -3.66 -1.80
CA HIS A 311 -31.98 -2.28 -1.36
C HIS A 311 -31.99 -1.27 -2.50
N THR A 312 -31.45 -1.63 -3.66
CA THR A 312 -31.53 -0.81 -4.89
C THR A 312 -32.97 -0.49 -5.28
N SER A 313 -33.82 -1.51 -5.32
CA SER A 313 -35.24 -1.37 -5.66
C SER A 313 -35.98 -0.48 -4.66
N LYS A 314 -35.64 -0.61 -3.37
CA LYS A 314 -36.20 0.21 -2.29
C LYS A 314 -35.76 1.68 -2.39
N THR A 315 -34.49 1.95 -2.66
CA THR A 315 -33.96 3.32 -2.79
C THR A 315 -34.47 4.01 -4.06
N ALA A 316 -34.58 3.30 -5.18
CA ALA A 316 -35.21 3.83 -6.39
C ALA A 316 -36.68 4.24 -6.15
N ARG A 317 -37.42 3.45 -5.34
CA ARG A 317 -38.79 3.78 -4.95
C ARG A 317 -38.86 5.03 -4.06
N ILE A 318 -37.98 5.13 -3.05
CA ILE A 318 -37.89 6.30 -2.16
C ILE A 318 -37.52 7.55 -2.95
N GLY A 319 -36.57 7.43 -3.89
CA GLY A 319 -36.17 8.51 -4.78
C GLY A 319 -37.29 9.00 -5.70
N LYS A 320 -38.06 8.08 -6.30
CA LYS A 320 -39.22 8.47 -7.14
C LYS A 320 -40.31 9.18 -6.34
N GLN A 321 -40.48 8.83 -5.07
CA GLN A 321 -41.41 9.50 -4.16
C GLN A 321 -40.87 10.88 -3.75
N PHE A 322 -39.56 11.01 -3.52
CA PHE A 322 -38.88 12.27 -3.25
C PHE A 322 -38.99 13.27 -4.43
N ALA A 323 -39.01 12.79 -5.67
CA ALA A 323 -39.04 13.62 -6.88
C ALA A 323 -40.45 14.07 -7.31
N LYS A 324 -41.52 13.48 -6.78
CA LYS A 324 -42.90 13.80 -7.19
C LYS A 324 -43.54 14.92 -6.35
N ASP A 325 -43.03 15.17 -5.15
CA ASP A 325 -43.57 16.13 -4.18
C ASP A 325 -42.50 17.17 -3.80
N LYS A 326 -42.88 18.32 -3.22
CA LYS A 326 -41.91 19.25 -2.58
C LYS A 326 -41.19 18.48 -1.46
N PRO A 327 -39.93 18.08 -1.61
CA PRO A 327 -39.31 17.11 -0.72
C PRO A 327 -39.10 17.72 0.67
N THR A 328 -39.36 16.96 1.73
CA THR A 328 -39.09 17.43 3.10
C THR A 328 -37.69 17.02 3.56
N LEU A 329 -37.18 17.68 4.60
CA LEU A 329 -35.94 17.28 5.28
C LEU A 329 -36.02 15.83 5.82
N ALA A 330 -37.21 15.37 6.20
CA ALA A 330 -37.43 14.00 6.64
C ALA A 330 -37.24 12.99 5.49
N ASP A 331 -37.70 13.33 4.29
CA ASP A 331 -37.51 12.51 3.09
C ASP A 331 -36.04 12.47 2.68
N ALA A 332 -35.31 13.59 2.81
CA ALA A 332 -33.88 13.66 2.52
C ALA A 332 -33.07 12.76 3.47
N ARG A 333 -33.41 12.75 4.77
CA ARG A 333 -32.79 11.86 5.77
C ARG A 333 -33.11 10.39 5.50
N LYS A 334 -34.35 10.08 5.08
CA LYS A 334 -34.77 8.73 4.73
C LYS A 334 -34.01 8.22 3.49
N LEU A 335 -33.84 9.07 2.49
CA LEU A 335 -33.05 8.78 1.29
C LEU A 335 -31.57 8.60 1.63
N ASN A 336 -30.99 9.46 2.46
CA ASN A 336 -29.57 9.35 2.89
C ASN A 336 -29.27 8.01 3.58
N ARG A 337 -30.14 7.59 4.50
CA ARG A 337 -30.02 6.27 5.16
C ARG A 337 -30.14 5.11 4.17
N ALA A 338 -31.06 5.21 3.21
CA ALA A 338 -31.25 4.17 2.21
C ALA A 338 -30.06 4.04 1.25
N ILE A 339 -29.42 5.16 0.88
CA ILE A 339 -28.17 5.17 0.10
C ILE A 339 -27.01 4.60 0.93
N GLY A 340 -26.89 5.00 2.20
CA GLY A 340 -25.84 4.50 3.09
C GLY A 340 -25.87 2.98 3.23
N ALA A 341 -27.06 2.39 3.34
CA ALA A 341 -27.24 0.94 3.35
C ALA A 341 -26.78 0.29 2.03
N ILE A 342 -27.21 0.81 0.87
CA ILE A 342 -26.73 0.32 -0.44
C ILE A 342 -25.21 0.39 -0.54
N LYS A 343 -24.61 1.50 -0.10
CA LYS A 343 -23.17 1.70 -0.15
C LYS A 343 -22.45 0.60 0.65
N GLN A 344 -22.91 0.33 1.88
CA GLN A 344 -22.35 -0.73 2.71
C GLN A 344 -22.47 -2.11 2.08
N ASP A 345 -23.62 -2.43 1.48
CA ASP A 345 -23.82 -3.73 0.86
C ASP A 345 -23.01 -3.90 -0.43
N VAL A 346 -22.86 -2.83 -1.23
CA VAL A 346 -22.00 -2.83 -2.42
C VAL A 346 -20.53 -3.01 -2.03
N GLU A 347 -20.07 -2.36 -0.95
CA GLU A 347 -18.72 -2.54 -0.41
C GLU A 347 -18.50 -3.96 0.14
N ALA A 348 -19.50 -4.52 0.83
CA ALA A 348 -19.45 -5.90 1.32
C ALA A 348 -19.44 -6.91 0.17
N ALA A 349 -20.24 -6.67 -0.87
CA ALA A 349 -20.25 -7.44 -2.10
C ALA A 349 -18.88 -7.44 -2.74
N LEU A 350 -18.30 -6.27 -3.02
CA LEU A 350 -16.95 -6.15 -3.59
C LEU A 350 -15.92 -6.96 -2.80
N LYS A 351 -15.90 -6.86 -1.46
CA LYS A 351 -14.95 -7.61 -0.63
C LYS A 351 -15.08 -9.13 -0.74
N VAL A 352 -16.30 -9.68 -0.73
CA VAL A 352 -16.52 -11.13 -0.90
C VAL A 352 -16.06 -11.56 -2.27
N ALA A 353 -16.42 -10.74 -3.25
CA ALA A 353 -16.19 -10.99 -4.63
C ALA A 353 -14.66 -10.97 -4.93
N ASP A 354 -13.92 -9.98 -4.42
CA ASP A 354 -12.47 -9.87 -4.58
C ASP A 354 -11.72 -11.06 -3.98
N LYS A 355 -12.16 -11.56 -2.81
CA LYS A 355 -11.59 -12.76 -2.20
C LYS A 355 -11.71 -13.98 -3.11
N GLN A 356 -12.85 -14.15 -3.78
CA GLN A 356 -13.06 -15.28 -4.69
C GLN A 356 -12.16 -15.18 -5.93
N VAL A 357 -11.95 -13.98 -6.46
CA VAL A 357 -11.05 -13.76 -7.60
C VAL A 357 -9.59 -13.94 -7.21
N VAL A 358 -9.18 -13.47 -6.04
CA VAL A 358 -7.83 -13.74 -5.51
C VAL A 358 -7.61 -15.25 -5.35
N ALA A 359 -8.56 -15.98 -4.79
CA ALA A 359 -8.48 -17.43 -4.68
C ALA A 359 -8.38 -18.13 -6.05
N LEU A 360 -9.11 -17.65 -7.05
CA LEU A 360 -9.06 -18.17 -8.42
C LEU A 360 -7.70 -17.90 -9.08
N VAL A 361 -7.19 -16.67 -8.96
CA VAL A 361 -5.87 -16.26 -9.48
C VAL A 361 -4.73 -16.99 -8.79
N ASP A 362 -4.82 -17.23 -7.48
CA ASP A 362 -3.82 -18.00 -6.73
C ASP A 362 -3.83 -19.48 -7.16
N THR A 363 -5.01 -20.04 -7.42
CA THR A 363 -5.16 -21.40 -7.97
C THR A 363 -4.51 -21.52 -9.35
N LEU A 364 -4.57 -20.46 -10.16
CA LEU A 364 -4.00 -20.41 -11.50
C LEU A 364 -2.49 -20.20 -11.51
N SER A 365 -2.01 -19.29 -10.67
CA SER A 365 -0.58 -18.99 -10.54
C SER A 365 0.18 -20.25 -10.13
N ARG A 366 -0.38 -21.01 -9.17
CA ARG A 366 0.14 -22.32 -8.73
C ARG A 366 0.13 -23.39 -9.82
N LYS A 367 -0.76 -23.29 -10.82
CA LYS A 367 -0.84 -24.23 -11.96
C LYS A 367 0.08 -23.85 -13.13
N SER A 368 0.29 -22.55 -13.40
CA SER A 368 1.14 -22.08 -14.52
C SER A 368 2.64 -22.39 -14.33
N GLU A 369 3.10 -22.49 -13.08
CA GLU A 369 4.47 -22.91 -12.77
C GLU A 369 4.77 -24.38 -13.17
N TRP A 370 3.72 -25.17 -13.42
CA TRP A 370 3.82 -26.59 -13.82
C TRP A 370 3.85 -26.80 -15.34
N SER A 371 3.51 -25.80 -16.16
CA SER A 371 3.45 -25.90 -17.63
C SER A 371 4.50 -24.99 -18.29
N LYS A 372 5.79 -25.33 -18.11
CA LYS A 372 6.91 -24.69 -18.83
C LYS A 372 7.23 -25.35 -20.18
N GLU A 373 6.27 -26.06 -20.78
CA GLU A 373 6.40 -26.63 -22.12
C GLU A 373 5.21 -26.19 -22.99
N GLY A 374 5.31 -25.02 -23.62
CA GLY A 374 4.37 -24.60 -24.67
C GLY A 374 4.29 -23.08 -24.89
N ASP A 375 4.53 -22.65 -26.13
CA ASP A 375 4.70 -21.24 -26.54
C ASP A 375 3.44 -20.35 -26.45
N ASN A 376 2.25 -20.92 -26.19
CA ASN A 376 0.98 -20.19 -26.15
C ASN A 376 0.56 -19.70 -24.74
N THR A 377 1.20 -20.17 -23.67
CA THR A 377 0.87 -19.81 -22.27
C THR A 377 1.25 -18.37 -21.91
N TRP A 378 2.26 -17.81 -22.59
CA TRP A 378 2.78 -16.47 -22.30
C TRP A 378 1.76 -15.35 -22.52
N LYS A 379 0.95 -15.39 -23.59
CA LYS A 379 -0.08 -14.37 -23.86
C LYS A 379 -1.23 -14.42 -22.85
N SER A 380 -1.59 -15.61 -22.39
CA SER A 380 -2.60 -15.83 -21.35
C SER A 380 -2.10 -15.31 -20.00
N MET A 381 -0.82 -15.55 -19.66
CA MET A 381 -0.18 -15.01 -18.46
C MET A 381 -0.13 -13.48 -18.45
N THR A 382 0.23 -12.82 -19.55
CA THR A 382 0.28 -11.35 -19.58
C THR A 382 -1.12 -10.75 -19.40
N LEU A 383 -2.15 -11.36 -19.99
CA LEU A 383 -3.54 -10.94 -19.81
C LEU A 383 -4.02 -11.18 -18.36
N LEU A 384 -3.60 -12.29 -17.73
CA LEU A 384 -3.90 -12.61 -16.34
C LEU A 384 -3.21 -11.62 -15.39
N GLU A 385 -1.93 -11.33 -15.61
CA GLU A 385 -1.14 -10.36 -14.84
C GLU A 385 -1.69 -8.93 -14.99
N ASP A 386 -2.03 -8.50 -16.21
CA ASP A 386 -2.62 -7.18 -16.47
C ASP A 386 -4.01 -7.06 -15.85
N THR A 387 -4.82 -8.12 -15.91
CA THR A 387 -6.15 -8.14 -15.29
C THR A 387 -6.04 -8.18 -13.78
N THR A 388 -5.13 -8.96 -13.22
CA THR A 388 -4.84 -9.05 -11.78
C THR A 388 -4.28 -7.74 -11.25
N ALA A 389 -3.38 -7.07 -11.98
CA ALA A 389 -2.85 -5.76 -11.63
C ALA A 389 -3.90 -4.66 -11.77
N SER A 390 -4.79 -4.73 -12.77
CA SER A 390 -5.95 -3.83 -12.86
C SER A 390 -6.94 -4.02 -11.72
N LEU A 391 -7.19 -5.26 -11.30
CA LEU A 391 -8.08 -5.56 -10.18
C LEU A 391 -7.47 -5.15 -8.84
N ARG A 392 -6.21 -5.47 -8.59
CA ARG A 392 -5.49 -5.00 -7.38
C ARG A 392 -5.45 -3.47 -7.28
N ARG A 393 -5.36 -2.75 -8.41
CA ARG A 393 -5.43 -1.29 -8.46
C ARG A 393 -6.82 -0.70 -8.28
N ALA A 394 -7.87 -1.51 -8.40
CA ALA A 394 -9.24 -1.07 -8.27
C ALA A 394 -9.84 -1.42 -6.89
N ILE A 395 -9.27 -2.43 -6.21
CA ILE A 395 -9.55 -2.83 -4.83
C ILE A 395 -8.90 -1.87 -3.80
N HIS A 396 -7.81 -1.21 -4.19
CA HIS A 396 -7.09 -0.20 -3.41
C HIS A 396 -7.39 1.21 -3.93
#